data_AF-A0A833AQT6-F1
#
_entry.id   AF-A0A833AQT6-F1
#
_cell.length_a   1.000
_cell.length_b   1.000
_cell.length_c   1.000
_cell.angle_alpha   90.00
_cell.angle_beta   90.00
_cell.angle_gamma   90.00
#
_symmetry.space_group_name_H-M   'P 1'
#
loop_
_entity.id
_entity.type
_entity.pdbx_description
1 polymer ?
#
loop_
_entity_poly.entity_id
_entity_poly.type
_entity_poly.pdbx_seq_one_letter_code
_entity_poly.pdbx_strand_id
1 'polypeptide(L)'
;MEKNKITLPYLHEKKSRGVPITMLTAYDYPGAKQVDLAGIDMILVGDSLAMVVLGYDSTVHVTMEDMLHHCKAVNRGARRAFLVGDMPFLSYQADVRDAVYNAGRFIQEAGMDAVKLEGGKERATVIRAISEAGIPVVGHLGLTPQSHTKLGGYKVQSKTAEGANLLLENALAIEQAGCSFLVFEMVPARIAEYISKKLTIPTIGIGAGNGCDGQVLVYHDMLGINSEFNPKFLKQFASLGKDASAAIKDYSVAVESRAYPAVEHSFMINEEEYAAFMAMQDE
;
A
#
# COMPACT_ATOMS: atom_id res chain seq x y z
N MET A 1 15.97 1.61 21.74
CA MET A 1 15.82 0.19 21.38
C MET A 1 15.53 0.13 19.90
N GLU A 2 16.45 -0.41 19.10
CA GLU A 2 16.14 -0.85 17.74
C GLU A 2 14.91 -1.75 17.81
N LYS A 3 13.81 -1.36 17.15
CA LYS A 3 12.62 -2.21 17.11
C LYS A 3 12.90 -3.32 16.10
N ASN A 4 12.87 -4.58 16.54
CA ASN A 4 13.10 -5.75 15.71
C ASN A 4 12.15 -5.77 14.50
N LYS A 5 12.65 -6.21 13.34
CA LYS A 5 11.86 -6.47 12.13
C LYS A 5 10.68 -7.39 12.46
N ILE A 6 9.49 -7.01 12.00
CA ILE A 6 8.26 -7.78 12.09
C ILE A 6 8.37 -8.97 11.13
N THR A 7 8.08 -10.16 11.65
CA THR A 7 8.21 -11.42 10.92
C THR A 7 6.86 -12.07 10.71
N LEU A 8 6.79 -12.98 9.73
CA LEU A 8 5.59 -13.77 9.47
C LEU A 8 5.09 -14.52 10.73
N PRO A 9 5.94 -15.24 11.51
CA PRO A 9 5.48 -15.90 12.74
C PRO A 9 4.87 -14.95 13.78
N TYR A 10 5.44 -13.75 13.94
CA TYR A 10 4.89 -12.75 14.87
C TYR A 10 3.49 -12.31 14.46
N LEU A 11 3.23 -12.13 13.16
CA LEU A 11 1.92 -11.76 12.65
C LEU A 11 0.87 -12.87 12.85
N HIS A 12 1.27 -14.14 12.68
CA HIS A 12 0.41 -15.28 13.04
C HIS A 12 0.16 -15.37 14.56
N GLU A 13 1.15 -15.04 15.39
CA GLU A 13 0.98 -14.95 16.85
C GLU A 13 -0.03 -13.84 17.23
N LYS A 14 -0.03 -12.72 16.52
CA LYS A 14 -1.04 -11.66 16.73
C LYS A 14 -2.46 -12.21 16.52
N LYS A 15 -2.70 -12.97 15.44
CA LYS A 15 -4.00 -13.64 15.23
C LYS A 15 -4.34 -14.59 16.38
N SER A 16 -3.42 -15.48 16.76
CA SER A 16 -3.70 -16.48 17.81
C SER A 16 -4.02 -15.84 19.17
N ARG A 17 -3.49 -14.64 19.42
CA ARG A 17 -3.76 -13.83 20.62
C ARG A 17 -4.94 -12.87 20.48
N GLY A 18 -5.58 -12.80 19.32
CA GLY A 18 -6.66 -11.85 19.03
C GLY A 18 -6.21 -10.37 19.04
N VAL A 19 -4.92 -10.11 18.78
CA VAL A 19 -4.38 -8.74 18.68
C VAL A 19 -4.48 -8.27 17.23
N PRO A 20 -5.18 -7.17 16.92
CA PRO A 20 -5.34 -6.71 15.54
C PRO A 20 -4.02 -6.40 14.83
N ILE A 21 -3.90 -6.82 13.58
CA ILE A 21 -2.79 -6.49 12.68
C ILE A 21 -3.08 -5.15 11.99
N THR A 22 -2.12 -4.23 12.05
CA THR A 22 -2.18 -2.94 11.37
C THR A 22 -1.42 -3.01 10.06
N MET A 23 -2.09 -2.68 8.97
CA MET A 23 -1.47 -2.55 7.65
C MET A 23 -1.80 -1.18 7.08
N LEU A 24 -0.84 -0.56 6.39
CA LEU A 24 -1.06 0.66 5.63
C LEU A 24 -0.27 0.60 4.35
N THR A 25 -0.76 1.22 3.28
CA THR A 25 0.07 1.36 2.09
C THR A 25 1.20 2.37 2.32
N ALA A 26 2.25 2.29 1.51
CA ALA A 26 3.25 3.35 1.33
C ALA A 26 3.92 3.14 -0.02
N TYR A 27 4.45 4.21 -0.61
CA TYR A 27 4.93 4.17 -2.01
C TYR A 27 6.30 4.81 -2.20
N ASP A 28 6.83 5.49 -1.19
CA ASP A 28 8.10 6.20 -1.28
C ASP A 28 8.89 6.07 0.05
N TYR A 29 10.12 6.59 0.03
CA TYR A 29 10.98 6.61 1.20
C TYR A 29 10.39 7.38 2.40
N PRO A 30 9.97 8.66 2.28
CA PRO A 30 9.50 9.44 3.43
C PRO A 30 8.20 8.88 4.03
N GLY A 31 7.24 8.47 3.19
CA GLY A 31 6.00 7.84 3.62
C GLY A 31 6.27 6.53 4.35
N ALA A 32 7.09 5.64 3.78
CA ALA A 32 7.48 4.40 4.45
C ALA A 32 8.13 4.65 5.82
N LYS A 33 9.00 5.65 5.92
CA LYS A 33 9.63 6.04 7.19
C LYS A 33 8.61 6.50 8.22
N GLN A 34 7.64 7.31 7.83
CA GLN A 34 6.58 7.77 8.73
C GLN A 34 5.70 6.61 9.21
N VAL A 35 5.27 5.74 8.30
CA VAL A 35 4.46 4.55 8.60
C VAL A 35 5.20 3.59 9.53
N ASP A 36 6.49 3.35 9.29
CA ASP A 36 7.32 2.48 10.11
C ASP A 36 7.55 3.03 11.53
N LEU A 37 7.82 4.34 11.65
CA LEU A 37 8.00 5.03 12.92
C LEU A 37 6.72 5.02 13.77
N ALA A 38 5.55 5.12 13.13
CA ALA A 38 4.24 5.01 13.78
C ALA A 38 3.96 3.61 14.34
N GLY A 39 4.77 2.59 13.98
CA GLY A 39 4.65 1.24 14.53
C GLY A 39 3.66 0.34 13.82
N ILE A 40 3.25 0.68 12.59
CA ILE A 40 2.40 -0.16 11.74
C ILE A 40 3.07 -1.51 11.49
N ASP A 41 2.35 -2.61 11.64
CA ASP A 41 2.94 -3.96 11.56
C ASP A 41 3.36 -4.33 10.12
N MET A 42 2.54 -3.95 9.14
CA MET A 42 2.73 -4.31 7.72
C MET A 42 2.63 -3.08 6.81
N ILE A 43 3.51 -2.99 5.82
CA ILE A 43 3.43 -2.00 4.75
C ILE A 43 3.14 -2.69 3.43
N LEU A 44 2.10 -2.23 2.74
CA LEU A 44 1.75 -2.71 1.40
C LEU A 44 2.16 -1.68 0.35
N VAL A 45 3.08 -2.05 -0.54
CA VAL A 45 3.29 -1.32 -1.79
C VAL A 45 2.26 -1.85 -2.78
N GLY A 46 1.06 -1.28 -2.72
CA GLY A 46 -0.11 -1.70 -3.48
C GLY A 46 -0.13 -1.12 -4.90
N ASP A 47 -0.70 -1.86 -5.85
CA ASP A 47 -0.92 -1.38 -7.24
C ASP A 47 -1.84 -0.13 -7.30
N SER A 48 -2.58 0.16 -6.22
CA SER A 48 -3.23 1.45 -5.95
C SER A 48 -2.37 2.68 -6.27
N LEU A 49 -1.04 2.56 -6.23
CA LEU A 49 -0.10 3.61 -6.65
C LEU A 49 -0.33 4.10 -8.07
N ALA A 50 -0.86 3.26 -8.96
CA ALA A 50 -1.23 3.66 -10.32
C ALA A 50 -2.13 4.90 -10.28
N MET A 51 -3.10 4.91 -9.36
CA MET A 51 -4.10 5.97 -9.28
C MET A 51 -3.63 7.09 -8.35
N VAL A 52 -3.20 6.75 -7.12
CA VAL A 52 -2.93 7.76 -6.09
C VAL A 52 -1.55 8.41 -6.19
N VAL A 53 -0.62 7.83 -6.97
CA VAL A 53 0.73 8.36 -7.19
C VAL A 53 0.94 8.75 -8.65
N LEU A 54 0.62 7.85 -9.58
CA LEU A 54 0.92 8.04 -11.01
C LEU A 54 -0.21 8.71 -11.80
N GLY A 55 -1.40 8.86 -11.21
CA GLY A 55 -2.54 9.54 -11.84
C GLY A 55 -3.20 8.76 -12.98
N TYR A 56 -2.96 7.44 -13.08
CA TYR A 56 -3.74 6.57 -13.96
C TYR A 56 -5.20 6.47 -13.48
N ASP A 57 -6.11 6.21 -14.41
CA ASP A 57 -7.52 6.00 -14.14
C ASP A 57 -7.84 4.57 -13.64
N SER A 58 -6.90 3.64 -13.79
CA SER A 58 -7.02 2.25 -13.36
C SER A 58 -5.68 1.64 -12.94
N THR A 59 -5.72 0.68 -12.01
CA THR A 59 -4.53 -0.05 -11.55
C THR A 59 -3.95 -0.97 -12.62
N VAL A 60 -4.70 -1.31 -13.67
CA VAL A 60 -4.21 -2.19 -14.75
C VAL A 60 -3.06 -1.58 -15.56
N HIS A 61 -2.84 -0.28 -15.45
CA HIS A 61 -1.77 0.44 -16.17
C HIS A 61 -0.41 0.34 -15.49
N VAL A 62 -0.34 -0.01 -14.21
CA VAL A 62 0.93 -0.12 -13.50
C VAL A 62 1.73 -1.33 -14.00
N THR A 63 3.03 -1.15 -14.19
CA THR A 63 3.93 -2.19 -14.69
C THR A 63 4.71 -2.87 -13.57
N MET A 64 5.38 -3.98 -13.87
CA MET A 64 6.35 -4.60 -12.96
C MET A 64 7.46 -3.62 -12.55
N GLU A 65 7.93 -2.77 -13.47
CA GLU A 65 9.03 -1.84 -13.17
C GLU A 65 8.59 -0.69 -12.26
N ASP A 66 7.36 -0.20 -12.43
CA ASP A 66 6.77 0.78 -11.51
C ASP A 66 6.68 0.19 -10.09
N MET A 67 6.13 -1.02 -9.97
CA MET A 67 5.99 -1.69 -8.69
C MET A 67 7.35 -1.93 -8.03
N LEU A 68 8.34 -2.44 -8.76
CA LEU A 68 9.68 -2.69 -8.23
C LEU A 68 10.40 -1.38 -7.83
N HIS A 69 10.23 -0.30 -8.59
CA HIS A 69 10.76 1.02 -8.24
C HIS A 69 10.24 1.49 -6.87
N HIS A 70 8.91 1.50 -6.70
CA HIS A 70 8.28 1.95 -5.46
C HIS A 70 8.60 1.02 -4.28
N CYS A 71 8.64 -0.30 -4.52
CA CYS A 71 9.08 -1.27 -3.52
C CYS A 71 10.52 -0.98 -3.03
N LYS A 72 11.47 -0.71 -3.95
CA LYS A 72 12.86 -0.32 -3.61
C LYS A 72 12.90 0.98 -2.79
N ALA A 73 12.03 1.95 -3.07
CA ALA A 73 11.93 3.19 -2.29
C ALA A 73 11.43 2.92 -0.86
N VAL A 74 10.37 2.13 -0.71
CA VAL A 74 9.77 1.78 0.58
C VAL A 74 10.73 0.96 1.46
N ASN A 75 11.42 -0.03 0.90
CA ASN A 75 12.40 -0.84 1.63
C ASN A 75 13.56 -0.01 2.21
N ARG A 76 13.93 1.10 1.56
CA ARG A 76 14.93 2.04 2.11
C ARG A 76 14.39 2.81 3.32
N GLY A 77 13.08 3.05 3.39
CA GLY A 77 12.42 3.87 4.41
C GLY A 77 11.94 3.10 5.65
N ALA A 78 11.49 1.86 5.46
CA ALA A 78 10.94 1.02 6.53
C ALA A 78 11.92 -0.08 6.95
N ARG A 79 12.26 -0.12 8.25
CA ARG A 79 13.20 -1.10 8.82
C ARG A 79 12.50 -2.12 9.71
N ARG A 80 11.36 -1.76 10.31
CA ARG A 80 10.63 -2.63 11.22
C ARG A 80 9.48 -3.37 10.54
N ALA A 81 8.60 -2.71 9.79
CA ALA A 81 7.38 -3.30 9.27
C ALA A 81 7.64 -4.47 8.30
N PHE A 82 6.71 -5.42 8.24
CA PHE A 82 6.70 -6.50 7.25
C PHE A 82 6.22 -5.95 5.90
N LEU A 83 7.03 -6.06 4.86
CA LEU A 83 6.82 -5.40 3.57
C LEU A 83 6.19 -6.36 2.56
N VAL A 84 5.10 -5.91 1.93
CA VAL A 84 4.37 -6.66 0.91
C VAL A 84 4.40 -5.87 -0.39
N GLY A 85 4.87 -6.48 -1.47
CA GLY A 85 4.80 -5.92 -2.82
C GLY A 85 3.63 -6.51 -3.60
N ASP A 86 2.80 -5.67 -4.21
CA ASP A 86 1.71 -6.15 -5.07
C ASP A 86 2.23 -6.60 -6.43
N MET A 87 1.83 -7.80 -6.85
CA MET A 87 2.09 -8.24 -8.22
C MET A 87 1.08 -7.58 -9.16
N PRO A 88 1.52 -6.76 -10.14
CA PRO A 88 0.61 -6.00 -10.98
C PRO A 88 -0.11 -6.90 -11.99
N PHE A 89 -1.13 -6.36 -12.66
CA PHE A 89 -1.90 -7.09 -13.67
C PHE A 89 -1.00 -7.75 -14.73
N LEU A 90 -1.40 -8.95 -15.18
CA LEU A 90 -0.67 -9.88 -16.05
C LEU A 90 0.68 -10.43 -15.54
N SER A 91 1.23 -9.94 -14.43
CA SER A 91 2.52 -10.46 -13.92
C SER A 91 2.45 -11.86 -13.33
N TYR A 92 1.24 -12.36 -13.02
CA TYR A 92 1.05 -13.68 -12.41
C TYR A 92 -0.12 -14.48 -13.03
N GLN A 93 -0.90 -13.86 -13.91
CA GLN A 93 -2.08 -14.46 -14.53
C GLN A 93 -1.75 -15.25 -15.79
N ALA A 94 -0.64 -14.91 -16.47
CA ALA A 94 -0.28 -15.43 -17.77
C ALA A 94 0.32 -16.85 -17.70
N ASP A 95 1.33 -17.05 -16.85
CA ASP A 95 2.03 -18.33 -16.69
C ASP A 95 2.57 -18.50 -15.26
N VAL A 96 2.62 -19.76 -14.79
CA VAL A 96 3.08 -20.08 -13.42
C VAL A 96 4.57 -19.81 -13.25
N ARG A 97 5.40 -20.13 -14.25
CA ARG A 97 6.84 -19.88 -14.21
C ARG A 97 7.11 -18.38 -14.10
N ASP A 98 6.46 -17.59 -14.93
CA ASP A 98 6.62 -16.13 -14.94
C ASP A 98 6.14 -15.52 -13.62
N ALA A 99 5.05 -16.04 -13.04
CA ALA A 99 4.58 -15.62 -11.72
C ALA A 99 5.64 -15.85 -10.63
N VAL A 100 6.28 -17.03 -10.61
CA VAL A 100 7.36 -17.34 -9.65
C VAL A 100 8.57 -16.44 -9.86
N TYR A 101 9.01 -16.22 -11.10
CA TYR A 101 10.11 -15.30 -11.39
C TYR A 101 9.79 -13.87 -10.96
N ASN A 102 8.61 -13.36 -11.32
CA ASN A 102 8.19 -12.01 -10.97
C ASN A 102 8.08 -11.84 -9.44
N ALA A 103 7.54 -12.83 -8.73
CA ALA A 103 7.53 -12.83 -7.27
C ALA A 103 8.95 -12.80 -6.69
N GLY A 104 9.86 -13.59 -7.25
CA GLY A 104 11.28 -13.58 -6.88
C GLY A 104 11.94 -12.22 -7.04
N ARG A 105 11.58 -11.44 -8.07
CA ARG A 105 12.09 -10.07 -8.27
C ARG A 105 11.70 -9.12 -7.12
N PHE A 106 10.48 -9.22 -6.58
CA PHE A 106 10.07 -8.40 -5.42
C PHE A 106 10.94 -8.68 -4.19
N ILE A 107 11.31 -9.94 -3.98
CA ILE A 107 12.16 -10.32 -2.85
C ILE A 107 13.62 -9.92 -3.12
N GLN A 108 14.19 -10.37 -4.23
CA GLN A 108 15.60 -10.24 -4.54
C GLN A 108 16.01 -8.80 -4.90
N GLU A 109 15.23 -8.13 -5.75
CA GLU A 109 15.61 -6.80 -6.25
C GLU A 109 15.07 -5.68 -5.36
N ALA A 110 13.86 -5.85 -4.80
CA ALA A 110 13.18 -4.80 -4.07
C ALA A 110 13.24 -4.96 -2.54
N GLY A 111 13.60 -6.15 -2.04
CA GLY A 111 13.70 -6.44 -0.61
C GLY A 111 12.36 -6.46 0.10
N MET A 112 11.30 -6.90 -0.59
CA MET A 112 10.01 -7.19 0.03
C MET A 112 10.09 -8.51 0.82
N ASP A 113 9.23 -8.67 1.82
CA ASP A 113 9.14 -9.91 2.61
C ASP A 113 8.08 -10.89 2.04
N ALA A 114 7.12 -10.37 1.27
CA ALA A 114 6.02 -11.13 0.67
C ALA A 114 5.52 -10.46 -0.61
N VAL A 115 4.71 -11.21 -1.37
CA VAL A 115 3.98 -10.69 -2.52
C VAL A 115 2.47 -10.78 -2.33
N LYS A 116 1.71 -9.81 -2.87
CA LYS A 116 0.24 -9.87 -2.92
C LYS A 116 -0.25 -10.23 -4.32
N LEU A 117 -1.26 -11.10 -4.40
CA LEU A 117 -1.92 -11.50 -5.65
C LEU A 117 -3.43 -11.47 -5.50
N GLU A 118 -4.14 -11.05 -6.55
CA GLU A 118 -5.60 -11.08 -6.61
C GLU A 118 -6.13 -12.31 -7.32
N GLY A 119 -7.16 -12.93 -6.72
CA GLY A 119 -7.89 -14.05 -7.33
C GLY A 119 -8.15 -15.20 -6.36
N GLY A 120 -9.14 -16.01 -6.73
CA GLY A 120 -9.61 -17.16 -5.96
C GLY A 120 -8.93 -18.47 -6.30
N LYS A 121 -9.71 -19.55 -6.28
CA LYS A 121 -9.25 -20.91 -6.56
C LYS A 121 -8.54 -21.05 -7.92
N GLU A 122 -8.89 -20.21 -8.89
CA GLU A 122 -8.22 -20.14 -10.19
C GLU A 122 -6.74 -19.72 -10.11
N ARG A 123 -6.30 -19.15 -8.98
CA ARG A 123 -4.89 -18.81 -8.70
C ARG A 123 -4.20 -19.80 -7.76
N ALA A 124 -4.88 -20.85 -7.29
CA ALA A 124 -4.31 -21.81 -6.35
C ALA A 124 -3.00 -22.45 -6.86
N THR A 125 -2.90 -22.79 -8.15
CA THR A 125 -1.66 -23.35 -8.73
C THR A 125 -0.50 -22.36 -8.68
N VAL A 126 -0.76 -21.08 -8.97
CA VAL A 126 0.25 -20.00 -8.92
C VAL A 126 0.69 -19.74 -7.49
N ILE A 127 -0.27 -19.62 -6.56
CA ILE A 127 0.00 -19.40 -5.13
C ILE A 127 0.85 -20.54 -4.57
N ARG A 128 0.52 -21.79 -4.92
CA ARG A 128 1.29 -22.97 -4.52
C ARG A 128 2.73 -22.91 -5.02
N ALA A 129 2.93 -22.63 -6.30
CA ALA A 129 4.27 -22.56 -6.88
C ALA A 129 5.13 -21.45 -6.23
N ILE A 130 4.55 -20.28 -5.97
CA ILE A 130 5.25 -19.17 -5.29
C ILE A 130 5.57 -19.53 -3.83
N SER A 131 4.61 -20.12 -3.11
CA SER A 131 4.82 -20.55 -1.73
C SER A 131 5.87 -21.66 -1.61
N GLU A 132 5.87 -22.64 -2.51
CA GLU A 132 6.85 -23.74 -2.54
C GLU A 132 8.25 -23.24 -2.94
N ALA A 133 8.35 -22.12 -3.65
CA ALA A 133 9.60 -21.41 -3.90
C ALA A 133 10.11 -20.63 -2.66
N GLY A 134 9.39 -20.68 -1.54
CA GLY A 134 9.78 -20.06 -0.27
C GLY A 134 9.36 -18.59 -0.12
N ILE A 135 8.46 -18.10 -0.98
CA ILE A 135 7.99 -16.71 -0.95
C ILE A 135 6.61 -16.65 -0.28
N PRO A 136 6.44 -15.92 0.84
CA PRO A 136 5.13 -15.73 1.44
C PRO A 136 4.16 -15.00 0.51
N VAL A 137 2.91 -15.47 0.49
CA VAL A 137 1.86 -14.94 -0.39
C VAL A 137 0.75 -14.30 0.45
N VAL A 138 0.36 -13.09 0.08
CA VAL A 138 -0.86 -12.43 0.54
C VAL A 138 -1.91 -12.59 -0.57
N GLY A 139 -2.97 -13.32 -0.30
CA GLY A 139 -4.10 -13.44 -1.22
C GLY A 139 -5.02 -12.23 -1.11
N HIS A 140 -5.74 -11.92 -2.18
CA HIS A 140 -6.74 -10.86 -2.20
C HIS A 140 -8.05 -11.36 -2.83
N LEU A 141 -9.13 -11.34 -2.03
CA LEU A 141 -10.49 -11.72 -2.42
C LEU A 141 -11.51 -10.62 -2.12
N GLY A 142 -12.70 -10.76 -2.71
CA GLY A 142 -13.73 -9.74 -2.70
C GLY A 142 -13.64 -8.93 -3.98
N LEU A 143 -13.67 -7.61 -3.87
CA LEU A 143 -13.38 -6.74 -5.01
C LEU A 143 -11.89 -6.83 -5.32
N THR A 144 -11.55 -7.28 -6.53
CA THR A 144 -10.18 -7.34 -7.02
C THR A 144 -10.02 -6.28 -8.14
N PRO A 145 -9.46 -5.08 -7.84
CA PRO A 145 -9.33 -3.97 -8.79
C PRO A 145 -8.76 -4.34 -10.16
N GLN A 146 -7.79 -5.27 -10.23
CA GLN A 146 -7.21 -5.68 -11.52
C GLN A 146 -8.24 -6.38 -12.45
N SER A 147 -9.36 -6.83 -11.88
CA SER A 147 -10.49 -7.41 -12.61
C SER A 147 -11.72 -6.51 -12.62
N HIS A 148 -11.59 -5.19 -12.35
CA HIS A 148 -12.73 -4.28 -12.24
C HIS A 148 -13.65 -4.32 -13.48
N THR A 149 -13.08 -4.45 -14.68
CA THR A 149 -13.86 -4.54 -15.93
C THR A 149 -14.73 -5.79 -15.96
N LYS A 150 -14.17 -6.94 -15.55
CA LYS A 150 -14.90 -8.22 -15.44
C LYS A 150 -15.98 -8.15 -14.35
N LEU A 151 -15.73 -7.41 -13.27
CA LEU A 151 -16.66 -7.21 -12.17
C LEU A 151 -17.71 -6.12 -12.44
N GLY A 152 -17.59 -5.38 -13.56
CA GLY A 152 -18.48 -4.27 -13.90
C GLY A 152 -18.35 -3.07 -12.97
N GLY A 153 -17.12 -2.78 -12.53
CA GLY A 153 -16.73 -1.63 -11.69
C GLY A 153 -16.44 -1.99 -10.22
N TYR A 154 -16.20 -0.96 -9.41
CA TYR A 154 -15.89 -1.05 -7.99
C TYR A 154 -17.16 -1.29 -7.16
N LYS A 155 -17.62 -2.53 -7.10
CA LYS A 155 -18.87 -2.93 -6.42
C LYS A 155 -18.58 -3.85 -5.25
N VAL A 156 -19.40 -3.75 -4.20
CA VAL A 156 -19.41 -4.69 -3.08
C VAL A 156 -19.72 -6.10 -3.59
N GLN A 157 -18.90 -7.07 -3.19
CA GLN A 157 -18.97 -8.47 -3.61
C GLN A 157 -19.72 -9.35 -2.59
N SER A 158 -20.03 -10.60 -2.97
CA SER A 158 -20.59 -11.62 -2.06
C SER A 158 -21.85 -11.20 -1.30
N LYS A 159 -22.78 -10.52 -1.99
CA LYS A 159 -24.06 -10.07 -1.41
C LYS A 159 -25.15 -11.15 -1.33
N THR A 160 -24.99 -12.26 -2.07
CA THR A 160 -25.93 -13.39 -2.07
C THR A 160 -25.31 -14.57 -1.33
N ALA A 161 -26.14 -15.55 -0.95
CA ALA A 161 -25.68 -16.76 -0.29
C ALA A 161 -24.67 -17.54 -1.15
N GLU A 162 -24.93 -17.63 -2.46
CA GLU A 162 -24.06 -18.28 -3.44
C GLU A 162 -22.72 -17.54 -3.56
N GLY A 163 -22.75 -16.21 -3.62
CA GLY A 163 -21.53 -15.39 -3.67
C GLY A 163 -20.72 -15.44 -2.37
N ALA A 164 -21.37 -15.59 -1.21
CA ALA A 164 -20.70 -15.80 0.07
C ALA A 164 -20.08 -17.20 0.17
N ASN A 165 -20.78 -18.23 -0.32
CA ASN A 165 -20.25 -19.61 -0.37
C ASN A 165 -19.04 -19.70 -1.31
N LEU A 166 -19.10 -19.08 -2.49
CA LEU A 166 -17.97 -19.02 -3.42
C LEU A 166 -16.76 -18.30 -2.81
N LEU A 167 -16.98 -17.22 -2.04
CA LEU A 167 -15.90 -16.53 -1.34
C LEU A 167 -15.22 -17.43 -0.31
N LEU A 168 -16.01 -18.21 0.45
CA LEU A 168 -15.48 -19.19 1.41
C LEU A 168 -14.68 -20.29 0.69
N GLU A 169 -15.21 -20.86 -0.40
CA GLU A 169 -14.50 -21.85 -1.21
C GLU A 169 -13.16 -21.31 -1.71
N ASN A 170 -13.16 -20.09 -2.26
CA ASN A 170 -11.95 -19.44 -2.74
C ASN A 170 -10.93 -19.23 -1.61
N ALA A 171 -11.39 -18.74 -0.45
CA ALA A 171 -10.54 -18.49 0.71
C ALA A 171 -9.86 -19.77 1.23
N LEU A 172 -10.62 -20.85 1.37
CA LEU A 172 -10.08 -22.16 1.77
C LEU A 172 -9.12 -22.73 0.73
N ALA A 173 -9.46 -22.59 -0.57
CA ALA A 173 -8.62 -23.11 -1.65
C ALA A 173 -7.25 -22.43 -1.71
N ILE A 174 -7.20 -21.11 -1.54
CA ILE A 174 -5.93 -20.37 -1.56
C ILE A 174 -5.14 -20.56 -0.26
N GLU A 175 -5.80 -20.69 0.90
CA GLU A 175 -5.13 -21.10 2.14
C GLU A 175 -4.46 -22.48 1.98
N GLN A 176 -5.18 -23.46 1.43
CA GLN A 176 -4.65 -24.80 1.15
C GLN A 176 -3.51 -24.78 0.09
N ALA A 177 -3.46 -23.75 -0.75
CA ALA A 177 -2.38 -23.53 -1.69
C ALA A 177 -1.12 -22.92 -1.06
N GLY A 178 -1.12 -22.54 0.22
CA GLY A 178 0.05 -21.95 0.89
C GLY A 178 0.00 -20.43 1.04
N CYS A 179 -1.15 -19.82 0.80
CA CYS A 179 -1.36 -18.41 1.10
C CYS A 179 -1.10 -18.13 2.60
N SER A 180 -0.33 -17.09 2.93
CA SER A 180 0.08 -16.75 4.31
C SER A 180 -0.82 -15.70 4.97
N PHE A 181 -1.47 -14.85 4.18
CA PHE A 181 -2.45 -13.84 4.63
C PHE A 181 -3.57 -13.70 3.60
N LEU A 182 -4.73 -13.18 4.01
CA LEU A 182 -5.82 -12.91 3.09
C LEU A 182 -6.42 -11.52 3.28
N VAL A 183 -6.40 -10.70 2.23
CA VAL A 183 -7.14 -9.44 2.18
C VAL A 183 -8.57 -9.70 1.72
N PHE A 184 -9.54 -9.12 2.44
CA PHE A 184 -10.93 -8.99 2.01
C PHE A 184 -11.25 -7.53 1.67
N GLU A 185 -11.61 -7.26 0.43
CA GLU A 185 -12.01 -5.92 -0.03
C GLU A 185 -13.49 -5.85 -0.40
N MET A 186 -14.20 -4.87 0.17
CA MET A 186 -15.60 -4.58 -0.10
C MET A 186 -16.52 -5.82 -0.01
N VAL A 187 -16.41 -6.57 1.09
CA VAL A 187 -17.24 -7.75 1.43
C VAL A 187 -18.17 -7.43 2.61
N PRO A 188 -19.42 -7.95 2.67
CA PRO A 188 -20.28 -7.79 3.82
C PRO A 188 -19.62 -8.25 5.14
N ALA A 189 -19.66 -7.40 6.15
CA ALA A 189 -18.91 -7.58 7.40
C ALA A 189 -19.12 -8.95 8.08
N ARG A 190 -20.37 -9.42 8.16
CA ARG A 190 -20.69 -10.72 8.77
C ARG A 190 -20.11 -11.91 8.00
N ILE A 191 -19.97 -11.79 6.69
CA ILE A 191 -19.38 -12.83 5.84
C ILE A 191 -17.86 -12.85 6.03
N ALA A 192 -17.21 -11.68 5.99
CA ALA A 192 -15.79 -11.56 6.24
C ALA A 192 -15.41 -12.07 7.65
N GLU A 193 -16.17 -11.71 8.68
CA GLU A 193 -15.99 -12.21 10.05
C GLU A 193 -16.14 -13.73 10.13
N TYR A 194 -17.18 -14.30 9.50
CA TYR A 194 -17.40 -15.74 9.50
C TYR A 194 -16.23 -16.49 8.85
N ILE A 195 -15.76 -16.03 7.68
CA ILE A 195 -14.65 -16.67 6.96
C ILE A 195 -13.33 -16.47 7.71
N SER A 196 -13.08 -15.28 8.28
CA SER A 196 -11.90 -14.99 9.11
C SER A 196 -11.72 -16.01 10.25
N LYS A 197 -12.82 -16.37 10.92
CA LYS A 197 -12.84 -17.38 12.00
C LYS A 197 -12.63 -18.81 11.51
N LYS A 198 -12.86 -19.09 10.23
CA LYS A 198 -12.66 -20.42 9.63
C LYS A 198 -11.24 -20.65 9.16
N LEU A 199 -10.54 -19.58 8.76
CA LEU A 199 -9.16 -19.64 8.29
C LEU A 199 -8.18 -19.66 9.46
N THR A 200 -7.10 -20.40 9.27
CA THR A 200 -5.93 -20.43 10.17
C THR A 200 -5.00 -19.25 9.92
N ILE A 201 -4.96 -18.74 8.68
CA ILE A 201 -4.13 -17.59 8.29
C ILE A 201 -4.78 -16.24 8.67
N PRO A 202 -4.01 -15.17 8.94
CA PRO A 202 -4.58 -13.86 9.25
C PRO A 202 -5.28 -13.20 8.07
N THR A 203 -6.41 -12.57 8.38
CA THR A 203 -7.23 -11.84 7.43
C THR A 203 -7.15 -10.33 7.67
N ILE A 204 -7.07 -9.55 6.59
CA ILE A 204 -6.97 -8.09 6.63
C ILE A 204 -8.17 -7.51 5.89
N GLY A 205 -8.93 -6.64 6.55
CA GLY A 205 -10.12 -6.02 5.96
C GLY A 205 -9.83 -4.64 5.35
N ILE A 206 -10.49 -4.35 4.23
CA ILE A 206 -10.70 -3.00 3.71
C ILE A 206 -12.14 -2.89 3.20
N GLY A 207 -12.99 -2.18 3.94
CA GLY A 207 -14.43 -2.24 3.70
C GLY A 207 -15.06 -3.61 3.94
N ALA A 208 -14.44 -4.42 4.80
CA ALA A 208 -14.91 -5.76 5.20
C ALA A 208 -15.38 -5.83 6.67
N GLY A 209 -15.59 -4.67 7.31
CA GLY A 209 -15.93 -4.59 8.75
C GLY A 209 -14.74 -4.89 9.67
N ASN A 210 -14.99 -4.91 10.97
CA ASN A 210 -13.97 -5.09 12.02
C ASN A 210 -13.82 -6.54 12.52
N GLY A 211 -14.42 -7.51 11.82
CA GLY A 211 -14.34 -8.94 12.17
C GLY A 211 -13.14 -9.68 11.55
N CYS A 212 -12.34 -9.01 10.72
CA CYS A 212 -11.05 -9.51 10.24
C CYS A 212 -9.97 -9.40 11.33
N ASP A 213 -8.87 -10.14 11.18
CA ASP A 213 -7.74 -10.14 12.13
C ASP A 213 -6.91 -8.84 12.07
N GLY A 214 -7.13 -8.01 11.06
CA GLY A 214 -6.47 -6.72 10.87
C GLY A 214 -7.18 -5.84 9.85
N GLN A 215 -6.62 -4.67 9.59
CA GLN A 215 -7.18 -3.68 8.65
C GLN A 215 -6.09 -3.04 7.79
N VAL A 216 -6.45 -2.67 6.57
CA VAL A 216 -5.63 -1.87 5.65
C VAL A 216 -6.40 -0.68 5.11
N LEU A 217 -5.71 0.44 4.91
CA LEU A 217 -6.17 1.58 4.13
C LEU A 217 -5.05 2.07 3.21
N VAL A 218 -5.45 2.78 2.16
CA VAL A 218 -4.54 3.55 1.33
C VAL A 218 -4.06 4.78 2.10
N TYR A 219 -2.74 4.97 2.15
CA TYR A 219 -2.05 6.06 2.85
C TYR A 219 -2.61 7.45 2.49
N HIS A 220 -2.74 7.74 1.20
CA HIS A 220 -3.22 9.02 0.71
C HIS A 220 -4.66 9.30 1.14
N ASP A 221 -5.51 8.27 1.07
CA ASP A 221 -6.93 8.36 1.39
C ASP A 221 -7.12 8.60 2.89
N MET A 222 -6.46 7.83 3.74
CA MET A 222 -6.61 7.95 5.19
C MET A 222 -6.02 9.27 5.73
N LEU A 223 -5.02 9.84 5.07
CA LEU A 223 -4.49 11.17 5.42
C LEU A 223 -5.31 12.32 4.84
N GLY A 224 -6.32 12.04 4.01
CA GLY A 224 -7.10 13.07 3.34
C GLY A 224 -6.27 13.91 2.37
N ILE A 225 -5.28 13.31 1.70
CA ILE A 225 -4.52 13.96 0.63
C ILE A 225 -5.41 14.12 -0.61
N ASN A 226 -6.13 13.07 -1.00
CA ASN A 226 -7.21 13.16 -1.97
C ASN A 226 -8.54 13.36 -1.24
N SER A 227 -9.06 14.58 -1.23
CA SER A 227 -10.31 14.91 -0.54
C SER A 227 -11.58 14.51 -1.30
N GLU A 228 -11.48 14.23 -2.60
CA GLU A 228 -12.65 13.87 -3.44
C GLU A 228 -13.00 12.38 -3.33
N PHE A 229 -12.01 11.55 -3.03
CA PHE A 229 -12.21 10.12 -2.81
C PHE A 229 -12.72 9.83 -1.40
N ASN A 230 -14.01 9.50 -1.27
CA ASN A 230 -14.66 9.25 0.02
C ASN A 230 -15.62 8.03 -0.03
N PRO A 231 -15.11 6.80 -0.26
CA PRO A 231 -15.94 5.61 -0.23
C PRO A 231 -16.44 5.35 1.18
N LYS A 232 -17.58 4.66 1.30
CA LYS A 232 -18.25 4.40 2.59
C LYS A 232 -17.36 3.77 3.68
N PHE A 233 -16.35 3.00 3.29
CA PHE A 233 -15.46 2.32 4.24
C PHE A 233 -14.33 3.22 4.78
N LEU A 234 -14.05 4.35 4.11
CA LEU A 234 -12.91 5.18 4.44
C LEU A 234 -13.23 6.07 5.64
N LYS A 235 -12.29 6.11 6.59
CA LYS A 235 -12.19 7.19 7.56
C LYS A 235 -10.93 7.99 7.22
N GLN A 236 -11.10 9.29 7.02
CA GLN A 236 -9.99 10.23 7.00
C GLN A 236 -9.57 10.54 8.44
N PHE A 237 -8.29 10.35 8.74
CA PHE A 237 -7.65 10.64 10.03
C PHE A 237 -6.96 12.01 10.04
N ALA A 238 -6.81 12.65 8.87
CA ALA A 238 -6.30 14.01 8.71
C ALA A 238 -6.96 14.69 7.48
N SER A 239 -6.57 15.93 7.19
CA SER A 239 -7.01 16.69 6.00
C SER A 239 -5.82 17.30 5.27
N LEU A 240 -4.76 16.51 5.08
CA LEU A 240 -3.47 17.01 4.60
C LEU A 240 -3.54 17.67 3.22
N GLY A 241 -4.46 17.25 2.35
CA GLY A 241 -4.65 17.90 1.04
C GLY A 241 -5.13 19.35 1.16
N LYS A 242 -5.97 19.65 2.16
CA LYS A 242 -6.42 21.02 2.44
C LYS A 242 -5.29 21.86 3.02
N ASP A 243 -4.57 21.31 3.99
CA ASP A 243 -3.46 21.99 4.65
C ASP A 243 -2.34 22.31 3.65
N ALA A 244 -2.01 21.35 2.78
CA ALA A 244 -1.03 21.55 1.70
C ALA A 244 -1.49 22.64 0.72
N SER A 245 -2.75 22.61 0.28
CA SER A 245 -3.28 23.62 -0.65
C SER A 245 -3.24 25.02 -0.06
N ALA A 246 -3.57 25.17 1.23
CA ALA A 246 -3.47 26.44 1.94
C ALA A 246 -2.01 26.91 2.03
N ALA A 247 -1.09 26.04 2.45
CA ALA A 247 0.33 26.37 2.57
C ALA A 247 0.98 26.77 1.23
N ILE A 248 0.62 26.10 0.13
CA ILE A 248 1.09 26.44 -1.23
C ILE A 248 0.58 27.83 -1.63
N LYS A 249 -0.67 28.16 -1.32
CA LYS A 249 -1.24 29.48 -1.58
C LYS A 249 -0.54 30.57 -0.75
N ASP A 250 -0.30 30.31 0.53
CA ASP A 250 0.39 31.24 1.42
C ASP A 250 1.83 31.49 0.95
N TYR A 251 2.52 30.46 0.43
CA TYR A 251 3.82 30.61 -0.22
C TYR A 251 3.75 31.53 -1.44
N SER A 252 2.76 31.35 -2.33
CA SER A 252 2.56 32.23 -3.49
C SER A 252 2.38 33.69 -3.06
N VAL A 253 1.51 33.92 -2.07
CA VAL A 253 1.25 35.27 -1.51
C VAL A 253 2.52 35.87 -0.91
N ALA A 254 3.31 35.09 -0.18
CA ALA A 254 4.55 35.56 0.43
C ALA A 254 5.61 35.94 -0.62
N VAL A 255 5.72 35.18 -1.72
CA VAL A 255 6.63 35.48 -2.83
C VAL A 255 6.15 36.71 -3.62
N GLU A 256 4.87 36.77 -3.98
CA GLU A 256 4.28 37.88 -4.74
C GLU A 256 4.38 39.22 -4.00
N SER A 257 4.22 39.19 -2.67
CA SER A 257 4.38 40.37 -1.82
C SER A 257 5.83 40.70 -1.46
N ARG A 258 6.80 39.85 -1.87
CA ARG A 258 8.22 39.90 -1.44
C ARG A 258 8.42 39.81 0.07
N ALA A 259 7.45 39.27 0.81
CA ALA A 259 7.62 38.91 2.20
C ALA A 259 8.53 37.68 2.37
N TYR A 260 8.65 36.85 1.33
CA TYR A 260 9.58 35.73 1.27
C TYR A 260 10.50 35.79 0.04
N PRO A 261 11.80 35.47 0.18
CA PRO A 261 12.50 35.23 1.44
C PRO A 261 12.63 36.51 2.28
N ALA A 262 12.50 36.38 3.59
CA ALA A 262 12.86 37.43 4.54
C ALA A 262 14.37 37.45 4.78
N VAL A 263 14.88 38.42 5.54
CA VAL A 263 16.32 38.56 5.83
C VAL A 263 16.88 37.32 6.53
N GLU A 264 16.15 36.72 7.48
CA GLU A 264 16.57 35.49 8.17
C GLU A 264 16.64 34.26 7.27
N HIS A 265 16.03 34.32 6.08
CA HIS A 265 16.07 33.29 5.05
C HIS A 265 17.07 33.61 3.94
N SER A 266 17.88 34.66 4.10
CA SER A 266 18.80 35.19 3.09
C SER A 266 20.25 35.15 3.57
N PHE A 267 21.18 34.94 2.65
CA PHE A 267 22.61 35.06 2.92
C PHE A 267 23.09 36.45 2.54
N MET A 268 23.85 37.09 3.43
CA MET A 268 24.36 38.45 3.24
C MET A 268 25.81 38.43 2.78
N ILE A 269 26.17 39.32 1.86
CA ILE A 269 27.56 39.68 1.58
C ILE A 269 27.99 40.77 2.59
N ASN A 270 29.26 40.81 2.97
CA ASN A 270 29.75 41.94 3.74
C ASN A 270 29.82 43.19 2.84
N GLU A 271 29.70 44.37 3.45
CA GLU A 271 29.62 45.63 2.68
C GLU A 271 30.90 45.96 1.91
N GLU A 272 32.07 45.55 2.42
CA GLU A 272 33.37 45.82 1.78
C GLU A 272 33.53 45.05 0.46
N GLU A 273 33.20 43.76 0.46
CA GLU A 273 33.22 42.90 -0.73
C GLU A 273 32.14 43.32 -1.73
N TYR A 274 30.97 43.77 -1.25
CA TYR A 274 29.94 44.30 -2.14
C TYR A 274 30.39 45.59 -2.84
N ALA A 275 31.01 46.52 -2.10
CA ALA A 275 31.55 47.74 -2.68
C ALA A 275 32.66 47.45 -3.70
N ALA A 276 33.56 46.50 -3.40
CA ALA A 276 34.59 46.05 -4.34
C ALA A 276 33.97 45.45 -5.61
N PHE A 277 32.94 44.60 -5.47
CA PHE A 277 32.20 44.04 -6.60
C PHE A 277 31.59 45.13 -7.49
N MET A 278 30.96 46.15 -6.89
CA MET A 278 30.34 47.26 -7.64
C MET A 278 31.39 48.08 -8.40
N ALA A 279 32.54 48.37 -7.79
CA ALA A 279 33.62 49.11 -8.45
C ALA A 279 34.15 48.41 -9.71
N MET A 280 34.15 47.07 -9.74
CA MET A 280 34.52 46.28 -10.91
C MET A 280 33.49 46.34 -12.06
N GLN A 281 32.25 46.79 -11.82
CA GLN A 281 31.22 46.89 -12.86
C GLN A 281 31.20 48.22 -13.59
N ASP A 282 31.85 49.25 -13.02
CA ASP A 282 31.91 50.60 -13.58
C ASP A 282 33.13 50.82 -14.51
N GLU A 283 33.96 49.79 -14.72
CA GLU A 283 35.11 49.74 -15.66
C GLU A 283 34.71 49.20 -17.06
#